data_AF-A0A7C5XJG8-F1
#
_entry.id   AF-A0A7C5XJG8-F1
#
_cell.length_a   1.000
_cell.length_b   1.000
_cell.length_c   1.000
_cell.angle_alpha   90.00
_cell.angle_beta   90.00
_cell.angle_gamma   90.00
#
_symmetry.space_group_name_H-M   'P 1'
#
loop_
_entity.id
_entity.type
_entity.pdbx_description
1 polymer ?
#
loop_
_entity_poly.entity_id
_entity_poly.type
_entity_poly.pdbx_seq_one_letter_code
_entity_poly.pdbx_strand_id
1 'polypeptide(L)'
;MGGIAIDVKASIGSLPINDIVEAHRKYSGCAKEVWIVFRPFTVLAFTKPILRTLENLELKSRVKVPLYNPQKGLYELVDIADFLNNIYEHLRK
;
A
#
# COMPACT_ATOMS: atom_id res chain seq x y z
N MET A 1 13.57 16.98 6.78
CA MET A 1 13.83 16.02 5.68
C MET A 1 12.50 15.38 5.33
N GLY A 2 12.06 15.52 4.07
CA GLY A 2 10.76 15.02 3.63
C GLY A 2 10.73 13.50 3.46
N GLY A 3 9.53 12.91 3.51
CA GLY A 3 9.29 11.53 3.14
C GLY A 3 8.90 11.43 1.66
N ILE A 4 9.16 10.28 1.05
CA ILE A 4 8.70 9.93 -0.30
C ILE A 4 7.56 8.93 -0.19
N ALA A 5 6.52 9.10 -0.99
CA ALA A 5 5.45 8.13 -1.15
C ALA A 5 5.44 7.60 -2.59
N ILE A 6 5.46 6.28 -2.72
CA ILE A 6 5.39 5.56 -4.00
C ILE A 6 3.92 5.17 -4.22
N ASP A 7 3.19 5.92 -5.06
CA ASP A 7 1.82 5.55 -5.50
C ASP A 7 1.89 4.38 -6.48
N VAL A 8 1.42 3.21 -6.05
CA VAL A 8 1.44 2.00 -6.86
C VAL A 8 0.16 1.89 -7.66
N LYS A 9 0.32 1.84 -8.99
CA LYS A 9 -0.75 1.52 -9.94
C LYS A 9 -0.42 0.20 -10.61
N ALA A 10 -1.43 -0.66 -10.71
CA ALA A 10 -1.31 -1.94 -11.39
C ALA A 10 -2.36 -2.03 -12.50
N SER A 11 -1.95 -2.62 -13.62
CA SER A 11 -2.86 -3.02 -14.70
C SER A 11 -3.57 -4.33 -14.31
N ILE A 12 -4.73 -4.61 -14.92
CA ILE A 12 -5.43 -5.89 -14.72
C ILE A 12 -4.52 -7.01 -15.26
N GLY A 13 -4.01 -7.88 -14.39
CA GLY A 13 -3.22 -9.05 -14.77
C GLY A 13 -1.99 -9.33 -13.91
N SER A 14 -1.32 -8.31 -13.37
CA SER A 14 -0.14 -8.51 -12.53
C SER A 14 0.19 -7.32 -11.63
N LEU A 15 0.82 -7.63 -10.49
CA LEU A 15 1.40 -6.62 -9.61
C LEU A 15 2.85 -6.32 -10.07
N PRO A 16 3.24 -5.04 -10.24
CA PRO A 16 4.59 -4.67 -10.67
C PRO A 16 5.61 -4.76 -9.51
N ILE A 17 5.84 -5.98 -9.01
CA ILE A 17 6.66 -6.23 -7.81
C ILE A 17 8.10 -5.71 -7.97
N ASN A 18 8.73 -5.98 -9.11
CA ASN A 18 10.11 -5.56 -9.38
C ASN A 18 10.23 -4.03 -9.40
N ASP A 19 9.27 -3.34 -10.03
CA ASP A 19 9.26 -1.88 -10.10
C ASP A 19 9.10 -1.25 -8.71
N ILE A 20 8.25 -1.85 -7.86
CA ILE A 20 8.08 -1.41 -6.46
C ILE A 20 9.38 -1.55 -5.69
N VAL A 21 10.08 -2.69 -5.84
CA VAL A 21 11.37 -2.94 -5.17
C VAL A 21 12.45 -1.99 -5.64
N GLU A 22 12.56 -1.79 -6.95
CA GLU A 22 13.54 -0.89 -7.55
C GLU A 22 13.29 0.56 -7.11
N ALA A 23 12.03 1.01 -7.17
CA ALA A 23 11.64 2.33 -6.71
C ALA A 23 11.95 2.52 -5.23
N HIS A 24 11.58 1.53 -4.38
CA HIS A 24 11.88 1.59 -2.95
C HIS A 24 13.39 1.72 -2.71
N ARG A 25 14.20 0.84 -3.31
CA ARG A 25 15.67 0.88 -3.18
C ARG A 25 16.25 2.22 -3.62
N LYS A 26 15.80 2.75 -4.77
CA LYS A 26 16.25 4.02 -5.32
C LYS A 26 15.97 5.18 -4.37
N TYR A 27 14.75 5.26 -3.85
CA TYR A 27 14.33 6.35 -2.98
C TYR A 27 14.82 6.22 -1.54
N SER A 28 15.07 5.01 -1.03
CA SER A 28 15.72 4.81 0.26
C SER A 28 17.16 5.36 0.28
N GLY A 29 17.81 5.47 -0.89
CA GLY A 29 19.12 6.10 -1.01
C GLY A 29 19.12 7.62 -0.84
N CYS A 30 17.98 8.29 -0.93
CA CYS A 30 17.88 9.76 -0.88
C CYS A 30 16.82 10.31 0.10
N ALA A 31 15.96 9.48 0.69
CA ALA A 31 14.96 9.87 1.66
C ALA A 31 15.05 9.04 2.96
N LYS A 32 14.78 9.70 4.10
CA LYS A 32 14.73 9.04 5.41
C LYS A 32 13.52 8.11 5.56
N GLU A 33 12.42 8.45 4.89
CA GLU A 33 11.20 7.65 4.90
C GLU A 33 10.71 7.43 3.48
N VAL A 34 10.42 6.18 3.17
CA VAL A 34 9.80 5.75 1.91
C VAL A 34 8.56 4.95 2.27
N TRP A 35 7.41 5.42 1.80
CA TRP A 35 6.11 4.80 2.00
C TRP A 35 5.63 4.20 0.68
N ILE A 36 5.06 3.01 0.71
CA ILE A 36 4.40 2.38 -0.44
C ILE A 36 2.90 2.59 -0.27
N VAL A 37 2.26 3.19 -1.27
CA VAL A 37 0.82 3.49 -1.22
C VAL A 37 0.13 2.66 -2.28
N PHE A 38 -0.69 1.69 -1.85
CA PHE A 38 -1.53 0.92 -2.76
C PHE A 38 -2.94 1.49 -2.80
N ARG A 39 -3.52 1.57 -3.99
CA ARG A 39 -4.93 1.94 -4.14
C ARG A 39 -5.84 0.83 -3.58
N PRO A 40 -7.01 1.17 -2.99
CA PRO A 40 -7.92 0.17 -2.42
C PRO A 40 -8.23 -0.99 -3.36
N PHE A 41 -8.55 -0.69 -4.63
CA PHE A 41 -8.82 -1.72 -5.63
C PHE A 41 -7.60 -2.63 -5.89
N THR A 42 -6.40 -2.07 -5.96
CA THR A 42 -5.15 -2.85 -6.15
C THR A 42 -4.92 -3.78 -4.97
N VAL A 43 -5.17 -3.32 -3.74
CA VAL A 43 -5.10 -4.18 -2.56
C VAL A 43 -6.07 -5.34 -2.68
N LEU A 44 -7.34 -5.08 -3.01
CA LEU A 44 -8.37 -6.12 -3.13
C LEU A 44 -8.08 -7.13 -4.25
N ALA A 45 -7.64 -6.66 -5.42
CA ALA A 45 -7.34 -7.50 -6.56
C ALA A 45 -6.10 -8.38 -6.36
N PHE A 46 -5.14 -7.92 -5.55
CA PHE A 46 -3.83 -8.56 -5.38
C PHE A 46 -3.44 -8.81 -3.92
N THR A 47 -4.40 -9.04 -3.02
CA THR A 47 -4.16 -9.17 -1.57
C THR A 47 -3.04 -10.18 -1.26
N LYS A 48 -3.15 -11.41 -1.77
CA LYS A 48 -2.16 -12.48 -1.52
C LYS A 48 -0.77 -12.12 -2.08
N PRO A 49 -0.61 -11.73 -3.36
CA PRO A 49 0.67 -11.25 -3.88
C PRO A 49 1.29 -10.11 -3.07
N ILE A 50 0.50 -9.09 -2.71
CA ILE A 50 0.98 -7.93 -1.94
C ILE A 50 1.52 -8.41 -0.59
N LEU A 51 0.74 -9.15 0.19
CA LEU A 51 1.17 -9.60 1.53
C LEU A 51 2.48 -10.40 1.46
N ARG A 52 2.63 -11.29 0.48
CA ARG A 52 3.87 -12.05 0.26
C ARG A 52 5.06 -11.14 -0.07
N THR A 53 4.85 -10.15 -0.94
CA THR A 53 5.89 -9.17 -1.29
C THR A 53 6.30 -8.34 -0.08
N LEU A 54 5.35 -7.92 0.76
CA LEU A 54 5.64 -7.12 1.95
C LEU A 54 6.39 -7.89 3.04
N GLU A 55 6.15 -9.20 3.16
CA GLU A 55 6.93 -10.09 4.05
C GLU A 55 8.38 -10.18 3.60
N ASN A 56 8.60 -10.47 2.31
CA ASN A 56 9.93 -10.65 1.76
C ASN A 56 10.82 -9.40 1.84
N LEU A 57 10.21 -8.22 1.86
CA LEU A 57 10.93 -6.94 1.85
C LEU A 57 11.02 -6.30 3.24
N GLU A 58 10.42 -6.90 4.27
CA GLU A 58 10.25 -6.29 5.61
C GLU A 58 9.53 -4.92 5.57
N LEU A 59 8.75 -4.64 4.50
CA LEU A 59 8.11 -3.35 4.26
C LEU A 59 6.69 -3.26 4.80
N LYS A 60 6.21 -4.26 5.53
CA LYS A 60 4.84 -4.30 6.07
C LYS A 60 4.43 -3.02 6.80
N SER A 61 5.33 -2.44 7.59
CA SER A 61 5.08 -1.21 8.37
C SER A 61 5.13 0.08 7.54
N ARG A 62 5.56 0.01 6.27
CA ARG A 62 5.72 1.15 5.36
C ARG A 62 4.66 1.17 4.27
N VAL A 63 3.58 0.40 4.41
CA VAL A 63 2.49 0.34 3.42
C VAL A 63 1.24 1.03 3.90
N LYS A 64 0.71 1.91 3.07
CA LYS A 64 -0.54 2.63 3.32
C LYS A 64 -1.55 2.44 2.20
N VAL A 65 -2.82 2.62 2.54
CA VAL A 65 -3.96 2.61 1.63
C VAL A 65 -4.73 3.91 1.82
N PRO A 66 -4.99 4.70 0.75
CA PRO A 66 -5.78 5.91 0.86
C PRO A 66 -7.27 5.55 0.90
N LEU A 67 -7.96 5.96 1.96
CA LEU A 67 -9.41 5.83 2.11
C LEU A 67 -10.06 7.18 2.33
N TYR A 68 -11.18 7.41 1.67
CA TYR A 68 -11.94 8.63 1.86
C TYR A 68 -12.67 8.61 3.21
N ASN A 69 -12.38 9.59 4.07
CA ASN A 69 -13.10 9.79 5.31
C ASN A 69 -14.24 10.81 5.09
N PRO A 70 -15.51 10.37 5.05
CA PRO A 70 -16.63 11.28 4.80
C PRO A 70 -16.91 12.26 5.94
N GLN A 71 -16.50 11.94 7.18
CA GLN A 71 -16.68 12.84 8.32
C GLN A 71 -15.73 14.04 8.25
N LYS A 72 -14.54 13.83 7.69
CA LYS A 72 -13.50 14.87 7.55
C LYS A 72 -13.45 15.48 6.14
N GLY A 73 -14.11 14.87 5.16
CA GLY A 73 -14.11 15.33 3.77
C GLY A 73 -12.77 15.17 3.05
N LEU A 74 -11.92 14.24 3.49
CA LEU A 74 -10.53 14.10 3.00
C LEU A 74 -10.06 12.63 3.04
N TYR A 75 -9.04 12.34 2.24
CA TYR A 75 -8.42 11.01 2.21
C TYR A 75 -7.44 10.84 3.36
N GLU A 76 -7.52 9.71 4.04
CA GLU A 76 -6.61 9.29 5.10
C GLU A 76 -5.79 8.08 4.64
N LEU A 77 -4.54 8.03 5.07
CA LEU A 77 -3.65 6.89 4.82
C LEU A 77 -3.77 5.90 5.97
N VAL A 78 -4.38 4.75 5.72
CA VAL A 78 -4.55 3.68 6.71
C VAL A 78 -3.56 2.55 6.47
N ASP A 79 -3.27 1.76 7.50
CA ASP A 79 -2.48 0.54 7.34
C ASP A 79 -3.23 -0.52 6.55
N ILE A 80 -2.48 -1.30 5.77
CA ILE A 80 -3.07 -2.35 4.92
C ILE A 80 -3.82 -3.41 5.74
N ALA A 81 -3.36 -3.71 6.95
CA ALA A 81 -4.03 -4.64 7.87
C ALA A 81 -5.40 -4.11 8.30
N ASP A 82 -5.46 -2.84 8.72
CA ASP A 82 -6.72 -2.20 9.14
C ASP A 82 -7.70 -2.12 7.98
N PHE A 83 -7.22 -1.81 6.76
CA PHE A 83 -8.05 -1.83 5.57
C PHE A 83 -8.65 -3.23 5.32
N LEU A 84 -7.83 -4.28 5.32
CA LEU A 84 -8.30 -5.65 5.07
C LEU A 84 -9.27 -6.14 6.15
N ASN A 85 -9.00 -5.83 7.42
CA ASN A 85 -9.88 -6.18 8.53
C ASN A 85 -11.25 -5.51 8.39
N ASN A 86 -11.29 -4.22 8.06
CA ASN A 86 -12.55 -3.50 7.83
C ASN A 86 -13.39 -4.11 6.70
N ILE A 87 -12.75 -4.54 5.61
CA ILE A 87 -13.43 -5.23 4.51
C ILE A 87 -13.97 -6.58 4.96
N TYR A 88 -13.17 -7.37 5.69
CA TYR A 88 -13.60 -8.67 6.20
C TYR A 88 -14.82 -8.56 7.11
N GLU A 89 -14.80 -7.62 8.07
CA GLU A 89 -15.93 -7.37 8.97
C GLU A 89 -17.19 -6.89 8.23
N HIS A 90 -17.03 -6.14 7.14
CA HIS A 90 -18.16 -5.73 6.31
C HIS A 90 -18.77 -6.89 5.52
N LEU A 91 -17.94 -7.81 5.02
CA LEU A 91 -18.39 -8.97 4.24
C LEU A 91 -18.98 -10.10 5.11
N ARG A 92 -18.67 -10.12 6.41
CA ARG A 92 -19.16 -11.13 7.35
C ARG A 92 -20.58 -10.85 7.87
N LYS A 93 -21.09 -9.63 7.67
CA LYS A 93 -22.48 -9.24 7.96
C LYS A 93 -23.41 -9.65 6.83
#